data_AF-A0AAD6JKH1-F1
#
_entry.id   AF-A0AAD6JKH1-F1
#
_cell.length_a   1.000
_cell.length_b   1.000
_cell.length_c   1.000
_cell.angle_alpha   90.00
_cell.angle_beta   90.00
_cell.angle_gamma   90.00
#
_symmetry.space_group_name_H-M   'P 1'
#
loop_
_entity.id
_entity.type
_entity.pdbx_description
1 polymer ?
#
loop_
_entity_poly.entity_id
_entity_poly.type
_entity_poly.pdbx_seq_one_letter_code
_entity_poly.pdbx_strand_id
1 'polypeptide(L)'
;MKQRLPSLEAAVRPIRADKEALVAAGGHINRAIGPAAAVLKVFDAVHGLEKSLLSDPRNDLPGYLSVIKRLEEALRFLGGNCGLAIQWLEDIVEYLEDNVMADERHLSNLKKSLKGLRELQSDDERAHLDGGLLNAALDKLEGEFRRLLTEHSVPLPMSSSSTLAEQAVIAPSQLPVPVIHKLQAILGRLRTNNRLEKCISIYVEVRSSNVRASLRALDLDYLEISIAEFNDVQSIEGYIAQWGKHLEFAVKHLFEAEYKLCWHSRVSTIWEDCYRKLFGGAACIEIQNLTRDLIRRVIDGAAEIFWELLVQVELQRQIPPPPDGNVPILVSIITEYCNKLLGDNYKPILSQVLVIHRSWKHEKFQEKILVGEVLNIIKAIELNLETWKDAYEDTILSNLFHHEQSLPFIQALEGNKSWGSLRRFLVQRT
;
A
#
# COMPACT_ATOMS: atom_id res chain seq x y z
N MET A 1 -41.13 -73.36 -8.67
CA MET A 1 -41.20 -73.48 -7.18
C MET A 1 -39.89 -73.13 -6.47
N LYS A 2 -38.69 -73.37 -7.03
CA LYS A 2 -37.39 -73.11 -6.38
C LYS A 2 -37.01 -71.64 -6.11
N GLN A 3 -37.59 -70.66 -6.81
CA GLN A 3 -37.32 -69.21 -6.56
C GLN A 3 -38.19 -68.60 -5.43
N ARG A 4 -39.28 -69.26 -5.02
CA ARG A 4 -40.18 -68.73 -3.98
C ARG A 4 -39.73 -69.11 -2.56
N LEU A 5 -38.94 -70.18 -2.42
CA LEU A 5 -38.48 -70.66 -1.11
C LEU A 5 -37.52 -69.67 -0.41
N PRO A 6 -36.49 -69.12 -1.08
CA PRO A 6 -35.56 -68.17 -0.44
C PRO A 6 -36.23 -66.84 -0.08
N SER A 7 -37.15 -66.37 -0.93
CA SER A 7 -37.93 -65.15 -0.69
C SER A 7 -38.94 -65.32 0.46
N LEU A 8 -39.51 -66.52 0.61
CA LEU A 8 -40.40 -66.85 1.72
C LEU A 8 -39.60 -67.08 3.03
N GLU A 9 -38.44 -67.74 2.96
CA GLU A 9 -37.54 -67.89 4.12
C GLU A 9 -37.01 -66.54 4.61
N ALA A 10 -36.61 -65.64 3.70
CA ALA A 10 -36.23 -64.27 4.05
C ALA A 10 -37.39 -63.48 4.67
N ALA A 11 -38.62 -63.66 4.17
CA ALA A 11 -39.81 -63.01 4.72
C ALA A 11 -40.26 -63.57 6.10
N VAL A 12 -39.94 -64.82 6.41
CA VAL A 12 -40.31 -65.50 7.68
C VAL A 12 -39.19 -65.44 8.74
N ARG A 13 -37.96 -65.07 8.37
CA ARG A 13 -36.82 -64.88 9.29
C ARG A 13 -37.12 -63.99 10.51
N PRO A 14 -37.81 -62.84 10.40
CA PRO A 14 -38.13 -62.00 11.57
C PRO A 14 -39.05 -62.69 12.59
N ILE A 15 -39.85 -63.66 12.13
CA ILE A 15 -40.80 -64.43 12.96
C ILE A 15 -40.07 -65.57 13.72
N ARG A 16 -38.91 -66.01 13.22
CA ARG A 16 -38.02 -67.00 13.87
C ARG A 16 -36.92 -66.37 14.72
N ALA A 17 -36.90 -65.05 14.83
CA ALA A 17 -35.89 -64.34 15.60
C ALA A 17 -36.02 -64.66 17.10
N ASP A 18 -34.89 -64.92 17.77
CA ASP A 18 -34.87 -65.14 19.22
C ASP A 18 -35.41 -63.89 19.95
N LYS A 19 -36.17 -64.10 21.02
CA LYS A 19 -36.82 -63.03 21.79
C LYS A 19 -35.79 -61.99 22.27
N GLU A 20 -34.59 -62.45 22.60
CA GLU A 20 -33.47 -61.60 23.02
C GLU A 20 -32.96 -60.68 21.90
N ALA A 21 -32.89 -61.18 20.66
CA ALA A 21 -32.48 -60.39 19.50
C ALA A 21 -33.52 -59.31 19.12
N LEU A 22 -34.82 -59.59 19.28
CA LEU A 22 -35.87 -58.60 19.09
C LEU A 22 -35.86 -57.50 20.17
N VAL A 23 -35.57 -57.87 21.42
CA VAL A 23 -35.42 -56.90 22.53
C VAL A 23 -34.19 -56.02 22.29
N ALA A 24 -33.07 -56.60 21.83
CA ALA A 24 -31.88 -55.86 21.46
C ALA A 24 -32.15 -54.87 20.31
N ALA A 25 -32.84 -55.31 19.25
CA ALA A 25 -33.26 -54.44 18.14
C ALA A 25 -34.16 -53.27 18.60
N GLY A 26 -35.10 -53.54 19.51
CA GLY A 26 -35.90 -52.48 20.15
C GLY A 26 -35.05 -51.47 20.95
N GLY A 27 -34.00 -51.95 21.62
CA GLY A 27 -32.99 -51.11 22.28
C GLY A 27 -32.23 -50.21 21.30
N HIS A 28 -31.85 -50.73 20.13
CA HIS A 28 -31.19 -49.95 19.08
C HIS A 28 -32.11 -48.88 18.47
N ILE A 29 -33.39 -49.19 18.22
CA ILE A 29 -34.39 -48.21 17.74
C ILE A 29 -34.57 -47.07 18.75
N ASN A 30 -34.74 -47.40 20.03
CA ASN A 30 -34.88 -46.39 21.08
C ASN A 30 -33.65 -45.47 21.19
N ARG A 31 -32.45 -46.01 20.95
CA ARG A 31 -31.20 -45.23 20.88
C ARG A 31 -31.13 -44.30 19.67
N ALA A 32 -31.83 -44.60 18.56
CA ALA A 32 -31.89 -43.77 17.35
C ALA A 32 -32.76 -42.52 17.52
N ILE A 33 -33.86 -42.66 18.26
CA ILE A 33 -34.91 -41.63 18.35
C ILE A 33 -34.39 -40.35 18.99
N GLY A 34 -33.53 -40.46 20.00
CA GLY A 34 -32.94 -39.31 20.70
C GLY A 34 -32.13 -38.38 19.77
N PRO A 35 -31.08 -38.89 19.08
CA PRO A 35 -30.32 -38.14 18.09
C PRO A 35 -31.19 -37.59 16.95
N ALA A 36 -32.14 -38.39 16.42
CA ALA A 36 -33.05 -37.92 15.36
C ALA A 36 -33.93 -36.74 15.83
N ALA A 37 -34.49 -36.82 17.04
CA ALA A 37 -35.26 -35.73 17.63
C ALA A 37 -34.40 -34.48 17.91
N ALA A 38 -33.13 -34.65 18.28
CA ALA A 38 -32.19 -33.54 18.47
C ALA A 38 -31.89 -32.82 17.14
N VAL A 39 -31.66 -33.57 16.06
CA VAL A 39 -31.44 -33.00 14.71
C VAL A 39 -32.68 -32.23 14.23
N LEU A 40 -33.88 -32.78 14.41
CA LEU A 40 -35.13 -32.09 14.05
C LEU A 40 -35.31 -30.77 14.80
N LYS A 41 -35.03 -30.74 16.11
CA LYS A 41 -35.07 -29.50 16.90
C LYS A 41 -34.10 -28.43 16.40
N VAL A 42 -32.92 -28.83 15.94
CA VAL A 42 -31.94 -27.89 15.40
C VAL A 42 -32.37 -27.40 14.02
N PHE A 43 -32.94 -28.27 13.19
CA PHE A 43 -33.53 -27.89 11.90
C PHE A 43 -34.63 -26.84 12.09
N ASP A 44 -35.58 -27.06 13.01
CA ASP A 44 -36.64 -26.10 13.33
C ASP A 44 -36.05 -24.77 13.84
N ALA A 45 -35.00 -24.84 14.67
CA ALA A 45 -34.32 -23.64 15.17
C ALA A 45 -33.64 -22.86 14.05
N VAL A 46 -32.93 -23.52 13.12
CA VAL A 46 -32.28 -22.89 11.95
C VAL A 46 -33.34 -22.27 11.05
N HIS A 47 -34.44 -22.98 10.78
CA HIS A 47 -35.55 -22.47 9.97
C HIS A 47 -36.18 -21.21 10.60
N GLY A 48 -36.29 -21.17 11.93
CA GLY A 48 -36.72 -19.98 12.65
C GLY A 48 -35.77 -18.78 12.55
N LEU A 49 -34.50 -18.98 12.18
CA LEU A 49 -33.51 -17.90 11.99
C LEU A 49 -33.50 -17.35 10.56
N GLU A 50 -34.00 -18.09 9.57
CA GLU A 50 -33.94 -17.72 8.14
C GLU A 50 -34.51 -16.33 7.88
N LYS A 51 -35.68 -16.00 8.45
CA LYS A 51 -36.31 -14.67 8.26
C LYS A 51 -35.40 -13.53 8.73
N SER A 52 -34.70 -13.73 9.85
CA SER A 52 -33.78 -12.73 10.40
C SER A 52 -32.48 -12.63 9.59
N LEU A 53 -32.00 -13.74 9.01
CA LEU A 53 -30.83 -13.76 8.11
C LEU A 53 -31.15 -13.20 6.72
N LEU A 54 -32.40 -13.31 6.26
CA LEU A 54 -32.88 -12.68 5.05
C LEU A 54 -33.05 -11.17 5.20
N SER A 55 -33.14 -10.67 6.43
CA SER A 55 -33.20 -9.24 6.71
C SER A 55 -31.89 -8.53 6.36
N ASP A 56 -31.95 -7.20 6.31
CA ASP A 56 -30.80 -6.36 5.98
C ASP A 56 -29.96 -6.05 7.23
N PRO A 57 -28.63 -6.30 7.22
CA PRO A 57 -27.74 -5.99 8.34
C PRO A 57 -27.75 -4.52 8.78
N ARG A 58 -28.17 -3.61 7.89
CA ARG A 58 -28.21 -2.15 8.16
C ARG A 58 -29.15 -1.77 9.30
N ASN A 59 -30.26 -2.50 9.44
CA ASN A 59 -31.33 -2.15 10.37
C ASN A 59 -30.94 -2.46 11.83
N ASP A 60 -30.22 -3.57 12.04
CA ASP A 60 -29.75 -4.00 13.36
C ASP A 60 -28.51 -4.89 13.21
N LEU A 61 -27.35 -4.24 13.06
CA LEU A 61 -26.07 -4.95 12.90
C LEU A 61 -25.74 -5.84 14.12
N PRO A 62 -25.86 -5.39 15.39
CA PRO A 62 -25.63 -6.25 16.55
C PRO A 62 -26.56 -7.47 16.58
N GLY A 63 -27.86 -7.29 16.30
CA GLY A 63 -28.82 -8.38 16.22
C GLY A 63 -28.48 -9.37 15.10
N TYR A 64 -28.15 -8.87 13.92
CA TYR A 64 -27.75 -9.70 12.78
C TYR A 64 -26.48 -10.53 13.06
N LEU A 65 -25.46 -9.94 13.68
CA LEU A 65 -24.25 -10.65 14.11
C LEU A 65 -24.57 -11.74 15.16
N SER A 66 -25.51 -11.48 16.06
CA SER A 66 -25.99 -12.46 17.06
C SER A 66 -26.70 -13.65 16.39
N VAL A 67 -27.53 -13.38 15.38
CA VAL A 67 -28.23 -14.42 14.60
C VAL A 67 -27.23 -15.30 13.84
N ILE A 68 -26.22 -14.70 13.20
CA ILE A 68 -25.13 -15.46 12.56
C ILE A 68 -24.40 -16.34 13.57
N LYS A 69 -24.03 -15.80 14.74
CA LYS A 69 -23.38 -16.58 15.79
C LYS A 69 -24.23 -17.78 16.24
N ARG A 70 -25.55 -17.61 16.35
CA ARG A 70 -26.46 -18.72 16.67
C ARG A 70 -26.53 -19.76 15.57
N LEU A 71 -26.48 -19.36 14.30
CA LEU A 71 -26.40 -20.28 13.16
C LEU A 71 -25.07 -21.06 13.18
N GLU A 72 -23.94 -20.39 13.43
CA GLU A 72 -22.63 -21.02 13.60
C GLU A 72 -22.63 -22.07 14.73
N GLU A 73 -23.27 -21.75 15.87
CA GLU A 73 -23.43 -22.66 16.99
C GLU A 73 -24.31 -23.88 16.63
N ALA A 74 -25.42 -23.66 15.92
CA ALA A 74 -26.31 -24.72 15.44
C ALA A 74 -25.60 -25.65 14.46
N LEU A 75 -24.86 -25.11 13.50
CA LEU A 75 -24.08 -25.88 12.52
C LEU A 75 -22.97 -26.70 13.19
N ARG A 76 -22.25 -26.12 14.16
CA ARG A 76 -21.25 -26.83 14.94
C ARG A 76 -21.87 -27.97 15.76
N PHE A 77 -23.06 -27.75 16.32
CA PHE A 77 -23.80 -28.79 17.02
C PHE A 77 -24.25 -29.91 16.07
N LEU A 78 -24.79 -29.58 14.88
CA LEU A 78 -25.15 -30.56 13.85
C LEU A 78 -23.94 -31.40 13.43
N GLY A 79 -22.81 -30.76 13.12
CA GLY A 79 -21.58 -31.47 12.76
C GLY A 79 -21.10 -32.44 13.84
N GLY A 80 -21.23 -32.07 15.13
CA GLY A 80 -20.93 -32.95 16.26
C GLY A 80 -21.88 -34.15 16.38
N ASN A 81 -23.18 -33.93 16.14
CA ASN A 81 -24.18 -35.00 16.18
C ASN A 81 -24.10 -35.94 14.97
N CYS A 82 -23.69 -35.45 13.80
CA CYS A 82 -23.43 -36.29 12.62
C CYS A 82 -22.36 -37.36 12.94
N GLY A 83 -21.32 -37.01 13.69
CA GLY A 83 -20.31 -37.98 14.14
C GLY A 83 -20.90 -39.10 15.02
N LEU A 84 -21.76 -38.73 15.98
CA LEU A 84 -22.45 -39.70 16.84
C LEU A 84 -23.44 -40.57 16.06
N ALA A 85 -24.14 -39.99 15.07
CA ALA A 85 -25.07 -40.72 14.22
C ALA A 85 -24.36 -41.74 13.31
N ILE A 86 -23.16 -41.40 12.81
CA ILE A 86 -22.31 -42.31 12.03
C ILE A 86 -21.88 -43.50 12.90
N GLN A 87 -21.33 -43.25 14.10
CA GLN A 87 -20.92 -44.31 15.03
C GLN A 87 -22.09 -45.23 15.39
N TRP A 88 -23.25 -44.66 15.70
CA TRP A 88 -24.45 -45.44 16.00
C TRP A 88 -24.92 -46.29 14.81
N LEU A 89 -24.86 -45.76 13.58
CA LEU A 89 -25.19 -46.52 12.37
C LEU A 89 -24.18 -47.63 12.10
N GLU A 90 -22.90 -47.43 12.39
CA GLU A 90 -21.84 -48.45 12.29
C GLU A 90 -22.11 -49.60 13.25
N ASP A 91 -22.35 -49.31 14.54
CA ASP A 91 -22.65 -50.32 15.56
C ASP A 91 -23.87 -51.18 15.18
N ILE A 92 -24.88 -50.57 14.55
CA ILE A 92 -26.09 -51.29 14.10
C ILE A 92 -25.85 -52.12 12.85
N VAL A 93 -25.09 -51.59 11.89
CA VAL A 93 -24.75 -52.35 10.69
C VAL A 93 -23.95 -53.59 11.08
N GLU A 94 -22.97 -53.45 11.98
CA GLU A 94 -22.18 -54.57 12.54
C GLU A 94 -23.08 -55.58 13.26
N TYR A 95 -23.94 -55.13 14.19
CA TYR A 95 -24.88 -56.00 14.90
C TYR A 95 -25.83 -56.77 13.96
N LEU A 96 -26.34 -56.12 12.91
CA LEU A 96 -27.27 -56.72 11.96
C LEU A 96 -26.57 -57.69 11.00
N GLU A 97 -25.30 -57.46 10.68
CA GLU A 97 -24.45 -58.40 9.92
C GLU A 97 -24.16 -59.67 10.72
N ASP A 98 -23.86 -59.53 12.02
CA ASP A 98 -23.50 -60.65 12.89
C ASP A 98 -24.69 -61.56 13.23
N ASN A 99 -25.91 -61.03 13.29
CA ASN A 99 -27.08 -61.79 13.77
C ASN A 99 -27.98 -62.39 12.66
N VAL A 100 -27.63 -62.30 11.36
CA VAL A 100 -28.40 -62.88 10.22
C VAL A 100 -29.88 -62.42 10.14
N MET A 101 -30.25 -61.37 10.89
CA MET A 101 -31.65 -60.93 11.06
C MET A 101 -32.15 -59.96 9.99
N ALA A 102 -31.26 -59.22 9.32
CA ALA A 102 -31.66 -58.14 8.42
C ALA A 102 -31.94 -58.62 6.98
N ASP A 103 -33.01 -58.11 6.40
CA ASP A 103 -33.24 -58.16 4.95
C ASP A 103 -32.12 -57.40 4.21
N GLU A 104 -31.52 -58.02 3.19
CA GLU A 104 -30.39 -57.46 2.42
C GLU A 104 -30.68 -56.05 1.89
N ARG A 105 -31.95 -55.77 1.56
CA ARG A 105 -32.38 -54.45 1.10
C ARG A 105 -32.26 -53.38 2.18
N HIS A 106 -32.62 -53.70 3.42
CA HIS A 106 -32.56 -52.77 4.55
C HIS A 106 -31.12 -52.50 4.95
N LEU A 107 -30.28 -53.54 5.00
CA LEU A 107 -28.85 -53.40 5.24
C LEU A 107 -28.18 -52.53 4.15
N SER A 108 -28.55 -52.73 2.88
CA SER A 108 -28.07 -51.90 1.77
C SER A 108 -28.46 -50.42 1.93
N ASN A 109 -29.70 -50.14 2.37
CA ASN A 109 -30.15 -48.76 2.62
C ASN A 109 -29.45 -48.11 3.82
N LEU A 110 -29.20 -48.87 4.89
CA LEU A 110 -28.41 -48.38 6.04
C LEU A 110 -26.97 -48.06 5.63
N LYS A 111 -26.31 -48.96 4.88
CA LYS A 111 -24.97 -48.72 4.32
C LYS A 111 -24.92 -47.51 3.40
N LYS A 112 -25.95 -47.27 2.57
CA LYS A 112 -26.07 -46.06 1.74
C LYS A 112 -26.22 -44.80 2.59
N SER A 113 -27.05 -44.83 3.63
CA SER A 113 -27.25 -43.69 4.53
C SER A 113 -25.98 -43.36 5.32
N LEU A 114 -25.28 -44.39 5.80
CA LEU A 114 -23.97 -44.27 6.45
C LEU A 114 -22.93 -43.68 5.50
N LYS A 115 -22.89 -44.15 4.24
CA LYS A 115 -22.02 -43.58 3.20
C LYS A 115 -22.31 -42.10 2.97
N GLY A 116 -23.58 -41.72 2.83
CA GLY A 116 -23.98 -40.31 2.65
C GLY A 116 -23.62 -39.42 3.87
N LEU A 117 -23.76 -39.94 5.09
CA LEU A 117 -23.34 -39.20 6.29
C LEU A 117 -21.81 -39.04 6.38
N ARG A 118 -21.04 -40.04 5.94
CA ARG A 118 -19.58 -39.95 5.86
C ARG A 118 -19.13 -38.95 4.78
N GLU A 119 -19.82 -38.91 3.64
CA GLU A 119 -19.61 -37.91 2.60
C GLU A 119 -19.86 -36.49 3.16
N LEU A 120 -20.97 -36.28 3.89
CA LEU A 120 -21.29 -35.02 4.60
C LEU A 120 -20.29 -34.64 5.71
N GLN A 121 -19.50 -35.58 6.21
CA GLN A 121 -18.46 -35.33 7.21
C GLN A 121 -17.14 -34.84 6.59
N SER A 122 -16.97 -34.99 5.27
CA SER A 122 -15.82 -34.40 4.56
C SER A 122 -15.86 -32.87 4.68
N ASP A 123 -14.69 -32.25 4.80
CA ASP A 123 -14.59 -30.80 5.10
C ASP A 123 -15.24 -29.90 4.03
N ASP A 124 -15.36 -30.37 2.79
CA ASP A 124 -16.02 -29.66 1.67
C ASP A 124 -17.56 -29.64 1.80
N GLU A 125 -18.18 -30.70 2.32
CA GLU A 125 -19.65 -30.82 2.41
C GLU A 125 -20.22 -30.35 3.76
N ARG A 126 -19.40 -30.24 4.81
CA ARG A 126 -19.78 -29.58 6.08
C ARG A 126 -20.22 -28.13 5.88
N ALA A 127 -19.69 -27.46 4.86
CA ALA A 127 -20.05 -26.10 4.49
C ALA A 127 -21.46 -25.97 3.87
N HIS A 128 -22.15 -27.10 3.60
CA HIS A 128 -23.42 -27.15 2.89
C HIS A 128 -24.60 -27.63 3.75
N LEU A 129 -24.39 -27.91 5.05
CA LEU A 129 -25.45 -28.40 5.95
C LEU A 129 -26.64 -27.43 6.10
N ASP A 130 -26.43 -26.14 5.80
CA ASP A 130 -27.44 -25.09 5.79
C ASP A 130 -27.90 -24.70 4.38
N GLY A 131 -27.48 -25.42 3.33
CA GLY A 131 -27.78 -25.06 1.95
C GLY A 131 -27.15 -23.74 1.48
N GLY A 132 -26.09 -23.25 2.15
CA GLY A 132 -25.39 -22.01 1.81
C GLY A 132 -25.92 -20.75 2.49
N LEU A 133 -26.82 -20.90 3.47
CA LEU A 133 -27.44 -19.79 4.22
C LEU A 133 -26.39 -18.92 4.95
N LEU A 134 -25.40 -19.53 5.60
CA LEU A 134 -24.31 -18.87 6.29
C LEU A 134 -23.46 -18.07 5.30
N ASN A 135 -23.10 -18.68 4.16
CA ASN A 135 -22.34 -17.99 3.12
C ASN A 135 -23.09 -16.77 2.58
N ALA A 136 -24.39 -16.90 2.29
CA ALA A 136 -25.22 -15.77 1.87
C ALA A 136 -25.30 -14.67 2.94
N ALA A 137 -25.39 -15.06 4.22
CA ALA A 137 -25.42 -14.12 5.34
C ALA A 137 -24.09 -13.38 5.54
N LEU A 138 -22.96 -14.07 5.33
CA LEU A 138 -21.61 -13.50 5.36
C LEU A 138 -21.37 -12.57 4.15
N ASP A 139 -21.85 -12.93 2.96
CA ASP A 139 -21.77 -12.07 1.77
C ASP A 139 -22.52 -10.74 1.98
N LYS A 140 -23.65 -10.76 2.69
CA LYS A 140 -24.33 -9.53 3.12
C LYS A 140 -23.50 -8.70 4.10
N LEU A 141 -22.78 -9.32 5.04
CA LEU A 141 -21.87 -8.61 5.94
C LEU A 141 -20.71 -7.98 5.17
N GLU A 142 -20.16 -8.65 4.17
CA GLU A 142 -19.12 -8.12 3.30
C GLU A 142 -19.65 -6.93 2.48
N GLY A 143 -20.89 -7.00 2.00
CA GLY A 143 -21.59 -5.88 1.37
C GLY A 143 -21.75 -4.68 2.32
N GLU A 144 -22.16 -4.93 3.57
CA GLU A 144 -22.28 -3.89 4.59
C GLU A 144 -20.93 -3.28 4.98
N PHE A 145 -19.88 -4.09 5.06
CA PHE A 145 -18.51 -3.63 5.27
C PHE A 145 -18.06 -2.69 4.14
N ARG A 146 -18.27 -3.09 2.88
CA ARG A 146 -17.99 -2.24 1.70
C ARG A 146 -18.79 -0.94 1.76
N ARG A 147 -20.08 -0.99 2.08
CA ARG A 147 -20.97 0.17 2.13
C ARG A 147 -20.52 1.17 3.19
N LEU A 148 -20.29 0.71 4.42
CA LEU A 148 -19.80 1.54 5.52
C LEU A 148 -18.46 2.20 5.19
N LEU A 149 -17.55 1.48 4.54
CA LEU A 149 -16.30 2.06 4.06
C LEU A 149 -16.56 3.11 2.97
N THR A 150 -17.40 2.82 1.99
CA THR A 150 -17.63 3.71 0.84
C THR A 150 -18.35 4.99 1.23
N GLU A 151 -19.42 4.90 2.01
CA GLU A 151 -20.23 6.06 2.43
C GLU A 151 -19.48 7.01 3.36
N HIS A 152 -18.53 6.48 4.13
CA HIS A 152 -17.74 7.27 5.08
C HIS A 152 -16.33 7.58 4.58
N SER A 153 -15.93 7.09 3.40
CA SER A 153 -14.68 7.50 2.76
C SER A 153 -14.92 8.77 1.95
N VAL A 154 -14.46 9.89 2.49
CA VAL A 154 -14.48 11.18 1.80
C VAL A 154 -13.07 11.51 1.33
N PRO A 155 -12.88 11.92 0.06
CA PRO A 155 -11.59 12.38 -0.43
C PRO A 155 -11.10 13.53 0.44
N LEU A 156 -9.84 13.50 0.86
CA LEU A 156 -9.27 14.56 1.67
C LEU A 156 -9.01 15.78 0.76
N PRO A 157 -9.68 16.93 0.99
CA PRO A 157 -9.40 18.12 0.21
C PRO A 157 -8.08 18.76 0.69
N MET A 158 -7.32 19.31 -0.25
CA MET A 158 -6.23 20.21 0.08
C MET A 158 -6.84 21.55 0.53
N SER A 159 -6.69 21.91 1.81
CA SER A 159 -7.17 23.19 2.29
C SER A 159 -6.32 24.31 1.68
N SER A 160 -6.92 25.13 0.82
CA SER A 160 -6.31 26.35 0.33
C SER A 160 -6.29 27.39 1.45
N SER A 161 -5.22 27.45 2.25
CA SER A 161 -4.48 28.69 2.57
C SER A 161 -3.60 28.55 3.83
N SER A 162 -2.33 28.86 3.61
CA SER A 162 -1.32 29.59 4.39
C SER A 162 -1.64 30.37 5.70
N THR A 163 -2.64 30.06 6.52
CA THR A 163 -2.87 30.78 7.80
C THR A 163 -2.80 29.89 9.05
N LEU A 164 -2.26 28.68 8.95
CA LEU A 164 -2.10 27.77 10.10
C LEU A 164 -0.64 27.33 10.33
N ALA A 165 0.30 28.26 10.21
CA ALA A 165 1.52 28.13 10.99
C ALA A 165 1.14 28.40 12.46
N GLU A 166 0.73 27.35 13.19
CA GLU A 166 0.94 27.15 14.65
C GLU A 166 -0.08 26.26 15.38
N GLN A 167 -1.14 25.77 14.74
CA GLN A 167 -1.99 24.77 15.39
C GLN A 167 -1.74 23.40 14.80
N ALA A 168 -1.25 22.50 15.67
CA ALA A 168 -1.28 21.06 15.48
C ALA A 168 -2.75 20.62 15.33
N VAL A 169 -3.32 20.87 14.15
CA VAL A 169 -4.65 20.40 13.80
C VAL A 169 -4.50 18.91 13.64
N ILE A 170 -4.93 18.20 14.68
CA ILE A 170 -5.19 16.78 14.63
C ILE A 170 -6.04 16.58 13.37
N ALA A 171 -5.45 15.96 12.34
CA ALA A 171 -6.16 15.67 11.11
C ALA A 171 -7.47 14.95 11.49
N PRO A 172 -8.64 15.44 11.04
CA PRO A 172 -9.90 14.82 11.40
C PRO A 172 -9.85 13.34 11.02
N SER A 173 -10.27 12.47 11.93
CA SER A 173 -10.25 11.03 11.71
C SER A 173 -11.00 10.71 10.41
N GLN A 174 -10.32 10.05 9.48
CA GLN A 174 -10.84 9.73 8.13
C GLN A 174 -12.13 8.89 8.14
N LEU A 175 -12.43 8.23 9.27
CA LEU A 175 -13.68 7.54 9.52
C LEU A 175 -14.21 7.94 10.91
N PRO A 176 -15.52 8.16 11.08
CA PRO A 176 -16.12 8.38 12.39
C PRO A 176 -15.90 7.16 13.32
N VAL A 177 -15.61 7.40 14.60
CA VAL A 177 -15.41 6.34 15.62
C VAL A 177 -16.54 5.31 15.66
N PRO A 178 -17.84 5.67 15.59
CA PRO A 178 -18.93 4.70 15.56
C PRO A 178 -18.87 3.75 14.35
N VAL A 179 -18.40 4.24 13.20
CA VAL A 179 -18.23 3.44 11.97
C VAL A 179 -17.06 2.47 12.14
N ILE A 180 -15.95 2.92 12.73
CA ILE A 180 -14.80 2.06 13.04
C ILE A 180 -15.24 0.89 13.93
N HIS A 181 -16.03 1.13 14.98
CA HIS A 181 -16.53 0.05 15.84
C HIS A 181 -17.44 -0.93 15.08
N LYS A 182 -18.30 -0.45 14.18
CA LYS A 182 -19.13 -1.33 13.32
C LYS A 182 -18.27 -2.18 12.40
N LEU A 183 -17.27 -1.59 11.74
CA LEU A 183 -16.33 -2.29 10.87
C LEU A 183 -15.54 -3.36 11.64
N GLN A 184 -15.09 -3.05 12.86
CA GLN A 184 -14.40 -4.00 13.74
C GLN A 184 -15.30 -5.18 14.13
N ALA A 185 -16.57 -4.93 14.45
CA ALA A 185 -17.53 -5.99 14.78
C ALA A 185 -17.77 -6.93 13.59
N ILE A 186 -17.94 -6.39 12.38
CA ILE A 186 -18.10 -7.17 11.15
C ILE A 186 -16.84 -7.98 10.87
N LEU A 187 -15.66 -7.34 10.91
CA LEU A 187 -14.37 -7.99 10.70
C LEU A 187 -14.14 -9.14 11.68
N GLY A 188 -14.51 -8.95 12.95
CA GLY A 188 -14.44 -9.99 13.98
C GLY A 188 -15.20 -11.25 13.59
N ARG A 189 -16.40 -11.13 13.01
CA ARG A 189 -17.17 -12.29 12.49
C ARG A 189 -16.63 -12.84 11.18
N LEU A 190 -16.20 -11.99 10.25
CA LEU A 190 -15.65 -12.48 8.97
C LEU A 190 -14.33 -13.22 9.15
N ARG A 191 -13.54 -12.84 10.17
CA ARG A 191 -12.32 -13.56 10.57
C ARG A 191 -12.61 -14.96 11.08
N THR A 192 -13.64 -15.15 11.92
CA THR A 192 -13.98 -16.49 12.44
C THR A 192 -14.48 -17.44 11.36
N ASN A 193 -14.87 -16.91 10.19
CA ASN A 193 -15.35 -17.67 9.04
C ASN A 193 -14.35 -17.69 7.86
N ASN A 194 -13.07 -17.38 8.09
CA ASN A 194 -12.02 -17.40 7.06
C ASN A 194 -12.26 -16.47 5.84
N ARG A 195 -13.09 -15.42 5.96
CA ARG A 195 -13.40 -14.45 4.87
C ARG A 195 -12.50 -13.22 4.86
N LEU A 196 -11.34 -13.32 5.51
CA LEU A 196 -10.48 -12.18 5.81
C LEU A 196 -9.82 -11.58 4.57
N GLU A 197 -9.34 -12.41 3.64
CA GLU A 197 -8.72 -11.94 2.39
C GLU A 197 -9.69 -11.11 1.53
N LYS A 198 -10.96 -11.51 1.49
CA LYS A 198 -12.00 -10.77 0.76
C LYS A 198 -12.24 -9.40 1.41
N CYS A 199 -12.23 -9.31 2.74
CA CYS A 199 -12.33 -8.04 3.46
C CYS A 199 -11.15 -7.10 3.18
N ILE A 200 -9.93 -7.64 3.14
CA ILE A 200 -8.72 -6.87 2.78
C ILE A 200 -8.84 -6.31 1.37
N SER A 201 -9.27 -7.14 0.42
CA SER A 201 -9.48 -6.71 -0.97
C SER A 201 -10.47 -5.55 -1.06
N ILE A 202 -11.63 -5.67 -0.38
CA ILE A 202 -12.64 -4.61 -0.31
C ILE A 202 -12.06 -3.33 0.30
N TYR A 203 -11.33 -3.45 1.41
CA TYR A 203 -10.73 -2.29 2.08
C TYR A 203 -9.73 -1.55 1.18
N VAL A 204 -8.79 -2.30 0.59
CA VAL A 204 -7.76 -1.76 -0.31
C VAL A 204 -8.41 -1.11 -1.53
N GLU A 205 -9.42 -1.72 -2.13
CA GLU A 205 -10.14 -1.19 -3.27
C GLU A 205 -10.79 0.17 -2.95
N VAL A 206 -11.59 0.25 -1.87
CA VAL A 206 -12.32 1.47 -1.49
C VAL A 206 -11.34 2.58 -1.10
N ARG A 207 -10.36 2.29 -0.24
CA ARG A 207 -9.39 3.31 0.22
C ARG A 207 -8.44 3.76 -0.88
N SER A 208 -8.00 2.86 -1.78
CA SER A 208 -7.19 3.25 -2.95
C SER A 208 -7.97 4.15 -3.91
N SER A 209 -9.27 3.89 -4.08
CA SER A 209 -10.14 4.77 -4.86
C SER A 209 -10.26 6.16 -4.22
N ASN A 210 -10.41 6.23 -2.89
CA ASN A 210 -10.46 7.48 -2.14
C ASN A 210 -9.17 8.31 -2.26
N VAL A 211 -8.01 7.65 -2.14
CA VAL A 211 -6.69 8.26 -2.34
C VAL A 211 -6.59 8.83 -3.76
N ARG A 212 -6.95 8.04 -4.78
CA ARG A 212 -6.94 8.49 -6.18
C ARG A 212 -7.85 9.69 -6.42
N ALA A 213 -9.04 9.71 -5.83
CA ALA A 213 -9.96 10.84 -5.92
C ALA A 213 -9.38 12.10 -5.27
N SER A 214 -8.72 11.96 -4.11
CA SER A 214 -8.06 13.07 -3.41
C SER A 214 -6.92 13.67 -4.24
N LEU A 215 -6.17 12.82 -4.94
CA LEU A 215 -5.06 13.25 -5.80
C LEU A 215 -5.53 13.88 -7.11
N ARG A 216 -6.60 13.35 -7.72
CA ARG A 216 -7.22 13.96 -8.91
C ARG A 216 -7.77 15.35 -8.64
N ALA A 217 -8.24 15.60 -7.41
CA ALA A 217 -8.72 16.92 -7.00
C ALA A 217 -7.61 17.99 -6.92
N LEU A 218 -6.33 17.61 -7.02
CA LEU A 218 -5.20 18.56 -7.10
C LEU A 218 -5.07 19.22 -8.47
N ASP A 219 -5.80 18.73 -9.48
CA ASP A 219 -5.82 19.29 -10.83
C ASP A 219 -4.41 19.50 -11.40
N LEU A 220 -3.78 18.39 -11.78
CA LEU A 220 -2.37 18.35 -12.17
C LEU A 220 -2.13 18.79 -13.62
N ASP A 221 -3.14 19.33 -14.30
CA ASP A 221 -3.10 19.74 -15.71
C ASP A 221 -1.99 20.77 -15.98
N TYR A 222 -1.60 21.57 -14.98
CA TYR A 222 -0.49 22.51 -15.08
C TYR A 222 0.88 21.85 -15.31
N LEU A 223 1.02 20.54 -15.07
CA LEU A 223 2.25 19.80 -15.37
C LEU A 223 2.37 19.42 -16.85
N GLU A 224 1.29 19.51 -17.62
CA GLU A 224 1.26 19.21 -19.06
C GLU A 224 1.55 20.44 -19.93
N ILE A 225 1.79 21.61 -19.31
CA ILE A 225 2.14 22.85 -20.00
C ILE A 225 3.43 22.65 -20.80
N SER A 226 3.36 23.00 -22.08
CA SER A 226 4.51 22.91 -23.00
C SER A 226 5.60 23.91 -22.60
N ILE A 227 6.87 23.50 -22.74
CA ILE A 227 8.02 24.37 -22.50
C ILE A 227 7.95 25.64 -23.36
N ALA A 228 7.32 25.56 -24.54
CA ALA A 228 7.15 26.68 -25.46
C ALA A 228 6.22 27.79 -24.92
N GLU A 229 5.44 27.53 -23.86
CA GLU A 229 4.55 28.51 -23.25
C GLU A 229 5.21 29.34 -22.14
N PHE A 230 6.44 28.98 -21.73
CA PHE A 230 7.20 29.74 -20.75
C PHE A 230 8.02 30.84 -21.42
N ASN A 231 7.71 32.09 -21.09
CA ASN A 231 8.41 33.27 -21.62
C ASN A 231 9.63 33.70 -20.78
N ASP A 232 9.68 33.30 -19.50
CA ASP A 232 10.79 33.60 -18.58
C ASP A 232 10.88 32.59 -17.42
N VAL A 233 11.96 32.66 -16.63
CA VAL A 233 12.22 31.77 -15.48
C VAL A 233 11.19 31.96 -14.35
N GLN A 234 10.66 33.17 -14.15
CA GLN A 234 9.70 33.48 -13.08
C GLN A 234 8.34 32.81 -13.34
N SER A 235 7.99 32.61 -14.61
CA SER A 235 6.79 31.89 -15.02
C SER A 235 6.79 30.42 -14.60
N ILE A 236 7.96 29.78 -14.47
CA ILE A 236 8.11 28.37 -14.07
C ILE A 236 8.13 28.22 -12.54
N GLU A 237 8.72 29.18 -11.81
CA GLU A 237 8.87 29.12 -10.35
C GLU A 237 7.52 28.98 -9.61
N GLY A 238 6.46 29.63 -10.11
CA GLY A 238 5.11 29.49 -9.57
C GLY A 238 4.58 28.06 -9.64
N TYR A 239 4.78 27.39 -10.77
CA TYR A 239 4.37 26.00 -10.96
C TYR A 239 5.21 25.01 -10.14
N ILE A 240 6.52 25.27 -9.99
CA ILE A 240 7.39 24.49 -9.09
C ILE A 240 6.91 24.60 -7.64
N ALA A 241 6.59 25.82 -7.19
CA ALA A 241 6.07 26.03 -5.84
C ALA A 241 4.72 25.34 -5.62
N GLN A 242 3.82 25.39 -6.62
CA GLN A 242 2.53 24.69 -6.57
C GLN A 242 2.72 23.17 -6.50
N TRP A 243 3.60 22.62 -7.33
CA TRP A 243 3.95 21.20 -7.30
C TRP A 243 4.55 20.78 -5.96
N GLY A 244 5.43 21.60 -5.37
CA GLY A 244 5.96 21.35 -4.02
C GLY A 244 4.87 21.23 -2.96
N LYS A 245 3.86 22.12 -2.99
CA LYS A 245 2.71 22.06 -2.07
C LYS A 245 1.85 20.81 -2.30
N HIS A 246 1.62 20.43 -3.56
CA HIS A 246 0.87 19.22 -3.91
C HIS A 246 1.57 17.94 -3.42
N LEU A 247 2.90 17.86 -3.59
CA LEU A 247 3.69 16.74 -3.10
C LEU A 247 3.69 16.68 -1.57
N GLU A 248 3.84 17.82 -0.91
CA GLU A 248 3.75 17.90 0.56
C GLU A 248 2.39 17.43 1.07
N PHE A 249 1.29 17.86 0.42
CA PHE A 249 -0.05 17.39 0.73
C PHE A 249 -0.18 15.86 0.60
N ALA A 250 0.25 15.30 -0.54
CA ALA A 250 0.18 13.86 -0.78
C ALA A 250 0.92 13.05 0.30
N VAL A 251 2.14 13.48 0.66
CA VAL A 251 2.99 12.74 1.60
C VAL A 251 2.61 12.97 3.05
N LYS A 252 2.56 14.24 3.49
CA LYS A 252 2.39 14.59 4.92
C LYS A 252 0.95 14.53 5.40
N HIS A 253 -0.02 14.63 4.50
CA HIS A 253 -1.42 14.69 4.90
C HIS A 253 -2.18 13.46 4.43
N LEU A 254 -2.21 13.19 3.13
CA LEU A 254 -3.01 12.09 2.58
C LEU A 254 -2.47 10.71 3.00
N PHE A 255 -1.19 10.43 2.73
CA PHE A 255 -0.59 9.14 3.07
C PHE A 255 -0.45 8.93 4.59
N GLU A 256 -0.14 9.97 5.35
CA GLU A 256 -0.12 9.89 6.82
C GLU A 256 -1.51 9.57 7.39
N ALA A 257 -2.58 10.16 6.83
CA ALA A 257 -3.95 9.87 7.24
C ALA A 257 -4.36 8.41 6.94
N GLU A 258 -4.01 7.87 5.77
CA GLU A 258 -4.25 6.46 5.43
C GLU A 258 -3.43 5.51 6.32
N TYR A 259 -2.17 5.84 6.59
CA TYR A 259 -1.33 5.09 7.51
C TYR A 259 -1.95 5.04 8.91
N LYS A 260 -2.35 6.20 9.44
CA LYS A 260 -3.04 6.29 10.73
C LYS A 260 -4.35 5.52 10.69
N LEU A 261 -5.14 5.56 9.62
CA LEU A 261 -6.40 4.83 9.55
C LEU A 261 -6.16 3.32 9.57
N CYS A 262 -5.19 2.82 8.80
CA CYS A 262 -4.80 1.41 8.78
C CYS A 262 -4.32 0.93 10.16
N TRP A 263 -3.62 1.79 10.90
CA TRP A 263 -3.16 1.52 12.26
C TRP A 263 -4.28 1.58 13.32
N HIS A 264 -5.02 2.70 13.37
CA HIS A 264 -6.03 2.99 14.40
C HIS A 264 -7.31 2.20 14.22
N SER A 265 -7.65 1.78 13.00
CA SER A 265 -8.79 0.87 12.79
C SER A 265 -8.59 -0.50 13.45
N ARG A 266 -7.39 -0.81 13.98
CA ARG A 266 -7.05 -2.08 14.67
C ARG A 266 -7.68 -3.28 13.96
N VAL A 267 -7.54 -3.33 12.64
CA VAL A 267 -7.66 -4.55 11.82
C VAL A 267 -6.43 -5.42 12.19
N SER A 268 -6.38 -5.86 13.46
CA SER A 268 -5.16 -5.83 14.28
C SER A 268 -4.13 -6.93 14.04
N THR A 269 -4.23 -7.69 12.96
CA THR A 269 -3.21 -8.67 12.58
C THR A 269 -2.84 -8.62 11.10
N ILE A 270 -3.50 -7.79 10.30
CA ILE A 270 -3.35 -7.80 8.83
C ILE A 270 -3.08 -6.41 8.27
N TRP A 271 -2.75 -5.47 9.16
CA TRP A 271 -2.45 -4.09 8.78
C TRP A 271 -1.25 -4.02 7.83
N GLU A 272 -0.27 -4.91 7.97
CA GLU A 272 0.91 -4.97 7.09
C GLU A 272 0.54 -5.31 5.65
N ASP A 273 -0.39 -6.26 5.45
CA ASP A 273 -0.85 -6.65 4.12
C ASP A 273 -1.75 -5.57 3.51
N CYS A 274 -2.65 -4.98 4.29
CA CYS A 274 -3.46 -3.84 3.84
C CYS A 274 -2.57 -2.66 3.45
N TYR A 275 -1.60 -2.30 4.29
CA TYR A 275 -0.64 -1.22 4.03
C TYR A 275 0.17 -1.52 2.77
N ARG A 276 0.77 -2.71 2.68
CA ARG A 276 1.57 -3.11 1.52
C ARG A 276 0.75 -3.12 0.23
N LYS A 277 -0.49 -3.63 0.25
CA LYS A 277 -1.38 -3.66 -0.91
C LYS A 277 -1.90 -2.27 -1.30
N LEU A 278 -2.14 -1.38 -0.33
CA LEU A 278 -2.59 0.00 -0.58
C LEU A 278 -1.45 0.87 -1.16
N PHE A 279 -0.30 0.90 -0.47
CA PHE A 279 0.85 1.74 -0.85
C PHE A 279 1.71 1.13 -1.96
N GLY A 280 1.64 -0.19 -2.17
CA GLY A 280 2.14 -0.88 -3.36
C GLY A 280 1.07 -1.08 -4.45
N GLY A 281 -0.11 -0.48 -4.29
CA GLY A 281 -1.16 -0.52 -5.29
C GLY A 281 -0.89 0.44 -6.46
N ALA A 282 -1.57 0.24 -7.58
CA ALA A 282 -1.37 1.03 -8.80
C ALA A 282 -1.46 2.55 -8.58
N ALA A 283 -2.40 3.01 -7.73
CA ALA A 283 -2.59 4.43 -7.43
C ALA A 283 -1.38 5.08 -6.76
N CYS A 284 -0.69 4.36 -5.86
CA CYS A 284 0.48 4.87 -5.17
C CYS A 284 1.77 4.66 -5.98
N ILE A 285 1.87 3.54 -6.72
CA ILE A 285 3.02 3.24 -7.58
C ILE A 285 3.20 4.31 -8.65
N GLU A 286 2.11 4.76 -9.29
CA GLU A 286 2.16 5.79 -10.32
C GLU A 286 2.83 7.08 -9.80
N ILE A 287 2.37 7.58 -8.64
CA ILE A 287 2.95 8.75 -8.00
C ILE A 287 4.39 8.52 -7.55
N GLN A 288 4.69 7.34 -6.98
CA GLN A 288 6.04 7.01 -6.55
C GLN A 288 7.02 6.98 -7.72
N ASN A 289 6.62 6.39 -8.85
CA ASN A 289 7.46 6.31 -10.05
C ASN A 289 7.67 7.70 -10.65
N LEU A 290 6.60 8.49 -10.82
CA LEU A 290 6.68 9.87 -11.29
C LEU A 290 7.60 10.72 -10.39
N THR A 291 7.44 10.61 -9.07
CA THR A 291 8.27 11.35 -8.10
C THR A 291 9.73 10.91 -8.19
N ARG A 292 9.99 9.60 -8.28
CA ARG A 292 11.36 9.06 -8.39
C ARG A 292 12.03 9.50 -9.69
N ASP A 293 11.33 9.39 -10.81
CA ASP A 293 11.85 9.79 -12.12
C ASP A 293 12.10 11.29 -12.20
N LEU A 294 11.22 12.09 -11.61
CA LEU A 294 11.41 13.53 -11.52
C LEU A 294 12.61 13.89 -10.64
N ILE A 295 12.73 13.33 -9.43
CA ILE A 295 13.89 13.54 -8.56
C ILE A 295 15.17 13.19 -9.30
N ARG A 296 15.18 12.05 -10.01
CA ARG A 296 16.32 11.62 -10.82
C ARG A 296 16.69 12.64 -11.88
N ARG A 297 15.74 13.01 -12.73
CA ARG A 297 15.96 13.95 -13.84
C ARG A 297 16.36 15.35 -13.36
N VAL A 298 15.80 15.83 -12.26
CA VAL A 298 16.13 17.15 -11.69
C VAL A 298 17.54 17.14 -11.10
N ILE A 299 17.92 16.09 -10.37
CA ILE A 299 19.27 15.96 -9.81
C ILE A 299 20.31 15.82 -10.92
N ASP A 300 20.04 14.98 -11.92
CA ASP A 300 20.92 14.81 -13.08
C ASP A 300 21.05 16.16 -13.84
N GLY A 301 19.93 16.79 -14.19
CA GLY A 301 19.93 18.07 -14.90
C GLY A 301 20.65 19.18 -14.13
N ALA A 302 20.42 19.32 -12.83
CA ALA A 302 21.09 20.32 -12.00
C ALA A 302 22.62 20.09 -11.92
N ALA A 303 23.05 18.83 -11.83
CA ALA A 303 24.47 18.47 -11.81
C ALA A 303 25.14 18.73 -13.17
N GLU A 304 24.49 18.33 -14.27
CA GLU A 304 25.03 18.52 -15.62
C GLU A 304 25.09 20.02 -15.99
N ILE A 305 24.07 20.82 -15.64
CA ILE A 305 24.12 22.30 -15.82
C ILE A 305 25.26 22.92 -15.01
N PHE A 306 25.49 22.44 -13.79
CA PHE A 306 26.60 22.94 -12.98
C PHE A 306 27.97 22.61 -13.60
N TRP A 307 28.14 21.40 -14.15
CA TRP A 307 29.38 21.00 -14.83
C TRP A 307 29.60 21.68 -16.16
N GLU A 308 28.53 21.98 -16.88
CA GLU A 308 28.60 22.74 -18.12
C GLU A 308 29.22 24.12 -17.91
N LEU A 309 29.03 24.75 -16.73
CA LEU A 309 29.63 26.04 -16.42
C LEU A 309 31.16 26.02 -16.61
N LEU A 310 31.86 24.99 -16.11
CA LEU A 310 33.30 24.88 -16.27
C LEU A 310 33.70 24.81 -17.75
N VAL A 311 33.01 23.98 -18.53
CA VAL A 311 33.27 23.82 -19.97
C VAL A 311 33.07 25.16 -20.70
N GLN A 312 32.00 25.87 -20.38
CA GLN A 312 31.72 27.20 -20.95
C GLN A 312 32.79 28.23 -20.60
N VAL A 313 33.32 28.20 -19.36
CA VAL A 313 34.47 29.03 -18.98
C VAL A 313 35.70 28.66 -19.82
N GLU A 314 36.05 27.38 -19.93
CA GLU A 314 37.23 26.95 -20.67
C GLU A 314 37.18 27.32 -22.16
N LEU A 315 36.00 27.21 -22.79
CA LEU A 315 35.81 27.54 -24.21
C LEU A 315 36.09 29.01 -24.54
N GLN A 316 35.90 29.92 -23.58
CA GLN A 316 36.13 31.35 -23.81
C GLN A 316 37.60 31.70 -24.07
N ARG A 317 38.54 30.83 -23.69
CA ARG A 317 39.96 31.02 -23.98
C ARG A 317 40.25 31.25 -25.46
N GLN A 318 39.41 30.73 -26.35
CA GLN A 318 39.57 30.84 -27.80
C GLN A 318 39.10 32.21 -28.35
N ILE A 319 38.41 33.01 -27.55
CA ILE A 319 37.96 34.35 -27.92
C ILE A 319 39.16 35.30 -27.80
N PRO A 320 39.40 36.21 -28.76
CA PRO A 320 40.48 37.19 -28.65
C PRO A 320 40.33 38.09 -27.41
N PRO A 321 41.45 38.56 -26.83
CA PRO A 321 41.41 39.38 -25.64
C PRO A 321 40.77 40.76 -25.93
N PRO A 322 40.17 41.44 -24.93
CA PRO A 322 39.53 42.73 -25.12
C PRO A 322 40.46 43.80 -25.71
N PRO A 323 40.05 44.53 -26.76
CA PRO A 323 40.95 45.48 -27.43
C PRO A 323 41.34 46.68 -26.55
N ASP A 324 40.60 46.93 -25.48
CA ASP A 324 40.81 48.03 -24.52
C ASP A 324 41.72 47.64 -23.34
N GLY A 325 42.16 46.38 -23.25
CA GLY A 325 43.01 45.91 -22.16
C GLY A 325 42.28 45.79 -20.81
N ASN A 326 40.94 45.86 -20.80
CA ASN A 326 40.14 45.70 -19.58
C ASN A 326 39.84 44.23 -19.29
N VAL A 327 39.53 43.91 -18.02
CA VAL A 327 39.07 42.57 -17.63
C VAL A 327 37.69 42.32 -18.23
N PRO A 328 37.44 41.16 -18.88
CA PRO A 328 36.11 40.84 -19.39
C PRO A 328 35.06 40.86 -18.28
N ILE A 329 33.93 41.53 -18.52
CA ILE A 329 32.76 41.58 -17.61
C ILE A 329 32.34 40.18 -17.15
N LEU A 330 32.55 39.19 -18.00
CA LEU A 330 32.24 37.82 -17.68
C LEU A 330 33.00 37.27 -16.46
N VAL A 331 34.24 37.72 -16.20
CA VAL A 331 35.00 37.32 -15.01
C VAL A 331 34.26 37.75 -13.75
N SER A 332 33.70 38.96 -13.71
CA SER A 332 32.90 39.41 -12.57
C SER A 332 31.60 38.61 -12.44
N ILE A 333 30.93 38.31 -13.55
CA ILE A 333 29.69 37.51 -13.55
C ILE A 333 29.93 36.11 -12.99
N ILE A 334 30.96 35.40 -13.46
CA ILE A 334 31.25 34.03 -13.01
C ILE A 334 31.67 34.03 -11.55
N THR A 335 32.54 34.96 -11.13
CA THR A 335 32.98 35.03 -9.73
C THR A 335 31.85 35.38 -8.78
N GLU A 336 30.96 36.31 -9.14
CA GLU A 336 29.74 36.62 -8.39
C GLU A 336 28.82 35.39 -8.30
N TYR A 337 28.64 34.65 -9.41
CA TYR A 337 27.83 33.44 -9.40
C TYR A 337 28.43 32.32 -8.56
N CYS A 338 29.74 32.07 -8.64
CA CYS A 338 30.44 31.13 -7.76
C CYS A 338 30.29 31.52 -6.27
N ASN A 339 30.35 32.81 -5.96
CA ASN A 339 30.09 33.31 -4.60
C ASN A 339 28.66 33.02 -4.15
N LYS A 340 27.68 33.19 -5.03
CA LYS A 340 26.28 32.83 -4.77
C LYS A 340 26.10 31.32 -4.52
N LEU A 341 26.74 30.46 -5.33
CA LEU A 341 26.70 29.00 -5.17
C LEU A 341 27.34 28.54 -3.85
N LEU A 342 28.39 29.23 -3.39
CA LEU A 342 29.04 28.97 -2.09
C LEU A 342 28.35 29.64 -0.90
N GLY A 343 27.34 30.47 -1.14
CA GLY A 343 26.54 31.11 -0.11
C GLY A 343 25.63 30.14 0.63
N ASP A 344 25.17 30.56 1.81
CA ASP A 344 24.43 29.70 2.75
C ASP A 344 23.12 29.12 2.18
N ASN A 345 22.51 29.80 1.20
CA ASN A 345 21.25 29.35 0.58
C ASN A 345 21.46 28.22 -0.44
N TYR A 346 22.52 28.29 -1.25
CA TYR A 346 22.74 27.35 -2.36
C TYR A 346 23.68 26.21 -2.00
N LYS A 347 24.71 26.49 -1.21
CA LYS A 347 25.76 25.53 -0.85
C LYS A 347 25.23 24.21 -0.29
N PRO A 348 24.33 24.16 0.71
CA PRO A 348 23.86 22.90 1.26
C PRO A 348 23.07 22.08 0.23
N ILE A 349 22.22 22.73 -0.55
CA ILE A 349 21.37 22.10 -1.56
C ILE A 349 22.24 21.53 -2.69
N LEU A 350 23.12 22.35 -3.28
CA LEU A 350 23.96 21.93 -4.38
C LEU A 350 24.98 20.86 -3.95
N SER A 351 25.54 20.96 -2.74
CA SER A 351 26.40 19.89 -2.20
C SER A 351 25.65 18.56 -2.11
N GLN A 352 24.39 18.58 -1.66
CA GLN A 352 23.55 17.40 -1.59
C GLN A 352 23.23 16.82 -2.98
N VAL A 353 22.88 17.68 -3.94
CA VAL A 353 22.65 17.29 -5.35
C VAL A 353 23.86 16.56 -5.92
N LEU A 354 25.07 17.12 -5.77
CA LEU A 354 26.30 16.53 -6.30
C LEU A 354 26.66 15.20 -5.62
N VAL A 355 26.46 15.10 -4.30
CA VAL A 355 26.67 13.85 -3.56
C VAL A 355 25.71 12.75 -4.04
N ILE A 356 24.42 13.08 -4.22
CA ILE A 356 23.42 12.13 -4.70
C ILE A 356 23.74 11.69 -6.13
N HIS A 357 23.98 12.63 -7.03
CA HIS A 357 24.32 12.35 -8.42
C HIS A 357 25.54 11.41 -8.55
N ARG A 358 26.62 11.68 -7.80
CA ARG A 358 27.80 10.79 -7.76
C ARG A 358 27.48 9.41 -7.19
N SER A 359 26.63 9.35 -6.17
CA SER A 359 26.22 8.06 -5.59
C SER A 359 25.50 7.16 -6.61
N TRP A 360 24.69 7.76 -7.49
CA TRP A 360 24.01 7.04 -8.58
C TRP A 360 24.97 6.60 -9.69
N LYS A 361 26.04 7.37 -9.94
CA LYS A 361 27.13 6.99 -10.86
C LYS A 361 28.16 6.04 -10.21
N HIS A 362 27.95 5.59 -8.98
CA HIS A 362 28.89 4.75 -8.21
C HIS A 362 30.30 5.34 -8.04
N GLU A 363 30.40 6.67 -8.00
CA GLU A 363 31.65 7.38 -7.80
C GLU A 363 32.02 7.45 -6.30
N LYS A 364 33.31 7.63 -6.00
CA LYS A 364 33.78 7.72 -4.61
C LYS A 364 33.23 8.97 -3.93
N PHE A 365 32.78 8.79 -2.68
CA PHE A 365 32.42 9.92 -1.82
C PHE A 365 33.61 10.87 -1.65
N GLN A 366 33.36 12.15 -1.84
CA GLN A 366 34.32 13.21 -1.60
C GLN A 366 33.69 14.23 -0.65
N GLU A 367 34.41 14.57 0.40
CA GLU A 367 34.01 15.68 1.27
C GLU A 367 34.29 16.99 0.53
N LYS A 368 33.35 17.95 0.59
CA LYS A 368 33.48 19.30 -0.01
C LYS A 368 33.61 19.33 -1.55
N ILE A 369 32.94 18.41 -2.25
CA ILE A 369 32.89 18.36 -3.74
C ILE A 369 32.64 19.74 -4.35
N LEU A 370 31.61 20.44 -3.89
CA LEU A 370 31.25 21.74 -4.42
C LEU A 370 32.41 22.75 -4.36
N VAL A 371 33.15 22.78 -3.25
CA VAL A 371 34.29 23.70 -3.11
C VAL A 371 35.43 23.31 -4.06
N GLY A 372 35.73 22.01 -4.17
CA GLY A 372 36.75 21.50 -5.09
C GLY A 372 36.46 21.85 -6.54
N GLU A 373 35.18 21.90 -6.91
CA GLU A 373 34.80 22.06 -8.30
C GLU A 373 34.58 23.52 -8.69
N VAL A 374 34.08 24.34 -7.75
CA VAL A 374 34.16 25.81 -7.88
C VAL A 374 35.62 26.25 -8.03
N LEU A 375 36.56 25.57 -7.35
CA LEU A 375 37.98 25.85 -7.54
C LEU A 375 38.50 25.53 -8.93
N ASN A 376 38.00 24.48 -9.57
CA ASN A 376 38.35 24.16 -10.94
C ASN A 376 37.88 25.26 -11.89
N ILE A 377 36.68 25.82 -11.65
CA ILE A 377 36.17 26.99 -12.40
C ILE A 377 37.08 28.20 -12.21
N ILE A 378 37.48 28.53 -10.98
CA ILE A 378 38.39 29.66 -10.73
C ILE A 378 39.75 29.46 -11.42
N LYS A 379 40.31 28.25 -11.37
CA LYS A 379 41.56 27.93 -12.09
C LYS A 379 41.42 28.05 -13.61
N ALA A 380 40.26 27.69 -14.16
CA ALA A 380 39.99 27.86 -15.58
C ALA A 380 39.95 29.34 -15.98
N ILE A 381 39.37 30.21 -15.13
CA ILE A 381 39.41 31.67 -15.32
C ILE A 381 40.85 32.18 -15.29
N GLU A 382 41.65 31.79 -14.28
CA GLU A 382 43.06 32.19 -14.18
C GLU A 382 43.85 31.83 -15.44
N LEU A 383 43.65 30.61 -15.95
CA LEU A 383 44.33 30.14 -17.15
C LEU A 383 43.88 30.91 -18.41
N ASN A 384 42.60 31.28 -18.50
CA ASN A 384 42.10 32.10 -19.60
C ASN A 384 42.70 33.51 -19.56
N LEU A 385 42.78 34.13 -18.38
CA LEU A 385 43.39 35.44 -18.18
C LEU A 385 44.88 35.44 -18.56
N GLU A 386 45.64 34.41 -18.21
CA GLU A 386 47.05 34.31 -18.63
C GLU A 386 47.17 34.15 -20.15
N THR A 387 46.31 33.32 -20.75
CA THR A 387 46.31 33.13 -22.22
C THR A 387 46.00 34.44 -22.96
N TRP A 388 45.06 35.24 -22.45
CA TRP A 388 44.72 36.54 -23.02
C TRP A 388 45.82 37.59 -22.85
N LYS A 389 46.52 37.57 -21.71
CA LYS A 389 47.68 38.44 -21.47
C LYS A 389 48.80 38.19 -22.46
N ASP A 390 49.08 36.91 -22.76
CA ASP A 390 50.10 36.49 -23.72
C ASP A 390 49.70 36.72 -25.19
N ALA A 391 48.41 36.94 -25.46
CA ALA A 391 47.88 37.16 -26.81
C ALA A 391 48.00 38.63 -27.28
N TYR A 392 48.32 39.58 -26.41
CA TYR A 392 48.55 40.96 -26.83
C TYR A 392 49.95 41.14 -27.44
N GLU A 393 50.01 41.72 -28.64
CA GLU A 393 51.28 42.09 -29.27
C GLU A 393 51.95 43.30 -28.57
N ASP A 394 51.14 44.23 -28.05
CA ASP A 394 51.62 45.42 -27.34
C ASP A 394 51.93 45.12 -25.87
N THR A 395 53.21 45.27 -25.50
CA THR A 395 53.70 45.05 -24.13
C THR A 395 53.05 46.00 -23.12
N ILE A 396 52.69 47.23 -23.51
CA ILE A 396 52.03 48.19 -22.63
C ILE A 396 50.61 47.73 -22.33
N LEU A 397 49.90 47.24 -23.35
CA LEU A 397 48.52 46.77 -23.22
C LEU A 397 48.44 45.44 -22.46
N SER A 398 49.42 44.55 -22.64
CA SER A 398 49.59 43.34 -21.84
C SER A 398 49.84 43.66 -20.35
N ASN A 399 50.71 44.63 -20.06
CA ASN A 399 50.98 45.07 -18.68
C ASN A 399 49.77 45.79 -18.04
N LEU A 400 49.02 46.58 -18.82
CA LEU A 400 47.77 47.21 -18.37
C LEU A 400 46.73 46.15 -17.99
N PHE A 401 46.52 45.17 -18.86
CA PHE A 401 45.61 44.05 -18.62
C PHE A 401 46.02 43.26 -17.37
N HIS A 402 47.32 42.98 -17.21
CA HIS A 402 47.82 42.30 -16.00
C HIS A 402 47.57 43.09 -14.71
N HIS A 403 47.68 44.41 -14.74
CA HIS A 403 47.38 45.26 -13.59
C HIS A 403 45.89 45.26 -13.25
N GLU A 404 45.03 45.39 -14.26
CA GLU A 404 43.56 45.39 -14.14
C GLU A 404 43.00 44.03 -13.65
N GLN A 405 43.66 42.91 -13.96
CA GLN A 405 43.29 41.56 -13.48
C GLN A 405 43.23 41.43 -11.95
N SER A 406 44.10 42.15 -11.24
CA SER A 406 44.29 41.96 -9.79
C SER A 406 43.07 42.42 -8.98
N LEU A 407 42.35 43.45 -9.43
CA LEU A 407 41.34 44.13 -8.63
C LEU A 407 40.01 43.35 -8.51
N PRO A 408 39.40 42.81 -9.59
CA PRO A 408 38.16 42.03 -9.49
C PRO A 408 38.37 40.70 -8.77
N PHE A 409 39.53 40.08 -8.93
CA PHE A 409 39.87 38.80 -8.33
C PHE A 409 40.07 38.93 -6.80
N ILE A 410 40.73 40.00 -6.36
CA ILE A 410 40.88 40.34 -4.93
C ILE A 410 39.52 40.66 -4.30
N GLN A 411 38.67 41.45 -4.98
CA GLN A 411 37.31 41.77 -4.49
C GLN A 411 36.41 40.52 -4.42
N ALA A 412 36.48 39.62 -5.40
CA ALA A 412 35.73 38.37 -5.41
C ALA A 412 36.12 37.43 -4.26
N LEU A 413 37.40 37.42 -3.87
CA LEU A 413 37.94 36.64 -2.74
C LEU A 413 37.65 37.28 -1.37
N GLU A 414 37.41 38.59 -1.33
CA GLU A 414 37.13 39.35 -0.10
C GLU A 414 35.67 39.26 0.37
N GLY A 415 34.74 39.06 -0.56
CA GLY A 415 33.31 39.08 -0.26
C GLY A 415 32.74 37.89 0.50
N ASN A 416 33.46 36.76 0.63
CA ASN A 416 32.86 35.54 1.19
C ASN A 416 33.81 34.76 2.13
N LYS A 417 33.34 34.55 3.39
CA LYS A 417 34.09 33.90 4.49
C LYS A 417 34.58 32.48 4.14
N SER A 418 33.94 31.80 3.19
CA SER A 418 34.31 30.46 2.74
C SER A 418 35.65 30.38 1.99
N TRP A 419 36.16 31.50 1.45
CA TRP A 419 37.44 31.53 0.73
C TRP A 419 38.66 31.63 1.64
N GLY A 420 38.48 31.76 2.97
CA GLY A 420 39.58 31.90 3.93
C GLY A 420 40.60 30.76 3.91
N SER A 421 40.21 29.55 3.46
CA SER A 421 41.15 28.43 3.27
C SER A 421 41.92 28.49 1.95
N LEU A 422 41.39 29.20 0.94
CA LEU A 422 41.95 29.31 -0.41
C LEU A 422 42.80 30.55 -0.63
N ARG A 423 42.55 31.61 0.14
CA ARG A 423 43.40 32.80 0.22
C ARG A 423 44.89 32.43 0.43
N ARG A 424 45.17 31.38 1.20
CA ARG A 424 46.54 30.89 1.45
C ARG A 424 47.22 30.24 0.24
N PHE A 425 46.46 29.72 -0.72
CA PHE A 425 47.02 29.11 -1.94
C PHE A 425 47.38 30.15 -3.01
N LEU A 426 46.68 31.29 -3.04
CA LEU A 426 46.84 32.32 -4.07
C LEU A 426 47.83 33.42 -3.67
N VAL A 427 47.91 33.76 -2.37
CA VAL A 427 48.84 34.77 -1.83
C VAL A 427 50.31 34.32 -1.91
N GLN A 428 50.61 33.07 -2.28
CA GLN A 428 51.99 32.60 -2.50
C GLN A 428 52.56 32.92 -3.89
N ARG A 429 51.80 33.58 -4.78
CA ARG A 429 52.22 33.89 -6.17
C ARG A 429 52.26 35.37 -6.55
N THR A 430 51.96 36.28 -5.62
CA THR A 430 52.38 37.69 -5.68
C THR A 430 53.71 37.84 -4.98
#